data_AF-A0A935HJL7-F1
#
_entry.id   AF-A0A935HJL7-F1
#
_cell.length_a   1.000
_cell.length_b   1.000
_cell.length_c   1.000
_cell.angle_alpha   90.00
_cell.angle_beta   90.00
_cell.angle_gamma   90.00
#
_symmetry.space_group_name_H-M   'P 1'
#
loop_
_entity.id
_entity.type
_entity.pdbx_description
1 polymer ?
#
loop_
_entity_poly.entity_id
_entity_poly.type
_entity_poly.pdbx_seq_one_letter_code
_entity_poly.pdbx_strand_id
1 'polypeptide(L)' 'MIDHAFLDVYEAAAGDPDRVSAENNGLVGAAWTIADELLQDLHMIKFGYTTEGYDRHVERRLKEVCADESVVERLKGLRL' A
#
# COMPACT_ATOMS: atom_id res chain seq x y z
N MET A 1 3.17 -4.26 9.48
CA MET A 1 1.99 -4.88 8.87
C MET A 1 1.07 -3.75 8.46
N ILE A 2 0.50 -3.81 7.27
CA ILE A 2 -0.44 -2.81 6.75
C ILE A 2 -1.83 -3.25 7.23
N ASP A 3 -2.51 -2.40 8.00
CA ASP A 3 -3.87 -2.64 8.49
C ASP A 3 -4.77 -1.44 8.17
N HIS A 4 -6.05 -1.51 8.56
CA HIS A 4 -7.00 -0.43 8.29
C HIS A 4 -6.62 0.90 8.95
N ALA A 5 -6.09 0.88 10.17
CA ALA A 5 -5.71 2.10 10.88
C ALA A 5 -4.52 2.79 10.20
N PHE A 6 -3.54 2.01 9.74
CA PHE A 6 -2.46 2.51 8.90
C PHE A 6 -3.00 3.14 7.61
N LEU A 7 -3.94 2.47 6.92
CA LEU A 7 -4.51 3.00 5.68
C LEU A 7 -5.31 4.29 5.90
N ASP A 8 -6.03 4.43 7.02
CA ASP A 8 -6.75 5.67 7.37
C ASP A 8 -5.77 6.85 7.49
N VAL A 9 -4.64 6.63 8.16
CA VAL A 9 -3.58 7.65 8.31
C VAL A 9 -2.91 7.95 6.97
N TYR A 10 -2.59 6.91 6.20
CA TYR A 10 -1.96 7.03 4.89
C TYR A 10 -2.84 7.84 3.92
N GLU A 11 -4.15 7.57 3.89
CA GLU A 11 -5.12 8.32 3.09
C GLU A 11 -5.32 9.75 3.59
N ALA A 12 -5.43 9.96 4.90
CA ALA A 12 -5.56 11.30 5.48
C ALA A 12 -4.36 12.19 5.14
N ALA A 13 -3.17 11.59 5.05
CA ALA A 13 -1.95 12.26 4.64
C ALA A 13 -1.79 12.36 3.11
N ALA A 14 -2.72 11.81 2.32
CA ALA A 14 -2.62 11.68 0.86
C ALA A 14 -1.30 11.01 0.39
N GLY A 15 -0.79 10.06 1.17
CA GLY A 15 0.48 9.37 0.95
C GLY A 15 1.72 10.22 1.21
N ASP A 16 1.58 11.46 1.70
CA ASP A 16 2.69 12.36 1.99
C ASP A 16 3.11 12.24 3.48
N PRO A 17 4.27 11.64 3.80
CA PRO A 17 4.68 11.42 5.18
C PRO A 17 4.85 12.73 5.98
N ASP A 18 5.16 13.85 5.32
CA ASP A 18 5.31 15.15 5.97
C ASP A 18 3.97 15.73 6.46
N ARG A 19 2.84 15.17 5.99
CA ARG A 19 1.48 15.56 6.42
C ARG A 19 0.95 14.74 7.59
N VAL A 20 1.70 13.73 8.03
CA VAL A 20 1.29 12.88 9.15
C VAL A 20 1.42 13.66 10.45
N SER A 21 0.35 13.64 11.25
CA SER A 21 0.33 14.22 12.60
C SER A 21 1.41 13.59 13.49
N ALA A 22 2.03 14.39 14.38
CA ALA A 22 3.09 13.91 15.28
C ALA A 22 2.72 12.65 16.10
N GLU A 23 1.44 12.51 16.49
CA GLU A 23 0.90 11.33 17.19
C GLU A 23 0.97 10.03 16.38
N ASN A 24 0.95 10.13 15.04
CA ASN A 24 0.94 9.01 14.11
C ASN A 24 2.29 8.84 13.40
N ASN A 25 3.31 9.62 13.77
CA ASN A 25 4.63 9.60 13.13
C ASN A 25 5.31 8.22 13.25
N GLY A 26 4.94 7.41 14.25
CA GLY A 26 5.40 6.02 14.38
C GLY A 26 4.95 5.09 13.24
N LEU A 27 3.95 5.49 12.44
CA LEU A 27 3.49 4.76 11.26
C LEU A 27 4.27 5.12 9.99
N VAL A 28 5.00 6.24 10.00
CA VAL A 28 5.89 6.68 8.92
C VAL A 28 7.21 5.92 8.99
N GLY A 29 7.19 4.70 8.49
CA GLY A 29 8.35 3.80 8.49
C GLY A 29 8.32 2.82 7.34
N ALA A 30 8.91 1.64 7.53
CA ALA A 30 8.99 0.62 6.48
C ALA A 30 7.62 0.26 5.87
N ALA A 31 6.54 0.26 6.68
CA ALA A 31 5.20 0.00 6.18
C ALA A 31 4.71 1.08 5.19
N TRP A 32 5.11 2.33 5.38
CA TRP A 32 4.80 3.45 4.48
C TRP A 32 5.46 3.25 3.12
N THR A 33 6.78 3.00 3.12
CA THR A 33 7.54 2.74 1.90
C THR A 33 6.99 1.53 1.15
N ILE A 34 6.66 0.44 1.87
CA ILE A 34 6.06 -0.75 1.26
C ILE A 34 4.70 -0.42 0.61
N ALA A 35 3.87 0.40 1.26
CA ALA A 35 2.59 0.81 0.70
C ALA A 35 2.77 1.64 -0.59
N ASP A 36 3.72 2.58 -0.61
CA ASP A 36 4.05 3.38 -1.80
C ASP A 36 4.54 2.50 -2.97
N GLU A 37 5.47 1.59 -2.70
CA GLU A 37 6.00 0.64 -3.69
C GLU A 37 4.89 -0.24 -4.27
N LEU A 38 4.02 -0.80 -3.41
CA LEU A 38 2.89 -1.62 -3.84
C LEU A 38 1.87 -0.85 -4.66
N LEU A 39 1.59 0.41 -4.32
CA LEU A 39 0.68 1.25 -5.10
C LEU A 39 1.26 1.57 -6.48
N GLN A 40 2.57 1.78 -6.58
CA GLN A 40 3.25 1.92 -7.86
C GLN A 40 3.19 0.62 -8.67
N ASP A 41 3.46 -0.53 -8.05
CA ASP A 41 3.38 -1.83 -8.69
C ASP A 41 1.97 -2.12 -9.23
N LEU A 42 0.95 -1.91 -8.41
CA LEU A 42 -0.46 -2.05 -8.81
C LEU A 42 -0.82 -1.13 -9.98
N HIS A 43 -0.28 0.09 -10.01
CA HIS A 43 -0.44 0.98 -11.15
C HIS A 43 0.21 0.41 -12.40
N MET A 44 1.44 -0.10 -12.32
CA MET A 44 2.12 -0.73 -13.46
C MET A 44 1.35 -1.94 -14.00
N ILE A 45 0.80 -2.77 -13.11
CA ILE A 45 -0.04 -3.92 -13.46
C ILE A 45 -1.29 -3.45 -14.21
N LYS A 46 -2.01 -2.44 -13.69
CA LYS A 46 -3.23 -1.90 -14.31
C LYS A 46 -3.00 -1.47 -15.77
N PHE A 47 -1.86 -0.86 -16.06
CA PHE A 47 -1.53 -0.36 -17.39
C PHE A 47 -0.78 -1.38 -18.28
N GLY A 48 -0.59 -2.61 -17.80
CA GLY A 48 0.04 -3.67 -18.58
C GLY A 48 1.54 -3.48 -18.79
N TYR A 49 2.22 -2.78 -17.88
CA TYR A 49 3.67 -2.59 -17.92
C TYR A 49 4.47 -3.73 -17.29
N THR A 50 3.78 -4.74 -16.75
CA THR A 50 4.36 -5.85 -16.01
C THR A 50 4.21 -7.18 -16.75
N THR A 51 4.90 -8.21 -16.25
CA THR A 51 4.74 -9.58 -16.74
C THR A 51 3.84 -10.36 -15.79
N GLU A 52 3.19 -11.42 -16.27
CA GLU A 52 2.36 -12.30 -15.43
C GLU A 52 3.11 -12.87 -14.21
N GLY A 53 4.43 -13.10 -14.36
CA GLY A 53 5.29 -13.52 -13.25
C GLY A 53 5.43 -12.45 -12.17
N TYR A 54 5.52 -11.18 -12.58
CA TYR A 54 5.56 -10.04 -11.69
C TYR A 54 4.21 -9.82 -10.99
N ASP A 55 3.10 -9.93 -11.71
CA ASP A 55 1.76 -9.79 -11.15
C ASP A 55 1.54 -10.78 -9.99
N ARG A 56 1.93 -12.06 -10.20
CA ARG A 56 1.88 -13.08 -9.14
C ARG A 56 2.81 -12.78 -7.96
N HIS A 57 3.96 -12.14 -8.21
CA HIS A 57 4.87 -11.72 -7.15
C HIS A 57 4.22 -10.62 -6.30
N VAL A 58 3.63 -9.61 -6.92
CA VAL A 58 2.93 -8.51 -6.25
C VAL A 58 1.73 -9.04 -5.47
N GLU A 59 0.91 -9.93 -6.04
CA GLU A 59 -0.22 -10.56 -5.32
C GLU A 59 0.23 -11.36 -4.09
N ARG A 60 1.38 -12.05 -4.16
CA ARG A 60 1.95 -12.71 -2.98
C ARG A 60 2.39 -11.69 -1.94
N ARG A 61 3.07 -10.63 -2.38
CA ARG A 61 3.56 -9.59 -1.49
C ARG A 61 2.44 -8.89 -0.75
N LEU A 62 1.33 -8.58 -1.42
CA LEU A 62 0.12 -8.01 -0.82
C LEU A 62 -0.38 -8.88 0.34
N LYS A 63 -0.45 -10.19 0.16
CA LYS A 63 -0.88 -11.15 1.20
C LYS A 63 0.11 -11.29 2.35
N GLU A 64 1.39 -11.05 2.12
CA GLU A 64 2.42 -11.12 3.17
C GLU A 64 2.40 -9.89 4.09
N VAL A 65 2.12 -8.71 3.54
CA VAL A 65 2.28 -7.45 4.27
C VAL A 65 0.97 -6.88 4.80
N CYS A 66 -0.15 -7.19 4.16
CA CYS A 66 -1.48 -6.76 4.60
C CYS A 66 -2.01 -7.67 5.71
N ALA A 67 -2.75 -7.09 6.65
CA ALA A 67 -3.31 -7.82 7.79
C ALA A 67 -4.34 -8.88 7.36
N ASP A 68 -5.14 -8.58 6.34
CA ASP A 68 -6.16 -9.46 5.79
C ASP A 68 -6.52 -9.09 4.34
N GLU A 69 -7.38 -9.91 3.72
CA GLU A 69 -7.83 -9.73 2.34
C GLU A 69 -8.62 -8.42 2.14
N SER A 70 -9.35 -7.94 3.15
CA SER A 70 -10.10 -6.69 3.03
C SER A 70 -9.18 -5.47 2.99
N VAL A 71 -8.04 -5.52 3.67
CA VAL A 71 -6.96 -4.52 3.54
C VAL A 71 -6.33 -4.56 2.15
N VAL A 72 -6.11 -5.76 1.59
CA VAL A 72 -5.59 -5.92 0.22
C VAL A 72 -6.50 -5.23 -0.79
N GLU A 73 -7.80 -5.52 -0.74
CA GLU A 73 -8.77 -4.93 -1.67
C GLU A 73 -8.89 -3.41 -1.48
N ARG A 74 -8.81 -2.92 -0.23
CA ARG A 74 -8.76 -1.48 0.04
C ARG A 74 -7.52 -0.83 -0.56
N LEU A 75 -6.34 -1.42 -0.39
CA LEU A 75 -5.08 -0.91 -0.95
C LEU A 75 -5.14 -0.86 -2.49
N LYS A 76 -5.67 -1.91 -3.12
CA LYS A 76 -5.93 -1.93 -4.57
C LYS A 76 -6.81 -0.76 -4.99
N GLY A 77 -7.80 -0.39 -4.20
CA GLY A 77 -8.71 0.74 -4.48
C GLY A 77 -8.13 2.15 -4.35
N LEU A 78 -6.99 2.36 -3.67
CA LEU A 78 -6.49 3.70 -3.33
C LEU A 78 -6.05 4.58 -4.51
N ARG A 79 -5.68 3.97 -5.63
CA ARG A 79 -5.21 4.68 -6.83
C ARG A 79 -5.80 4.13 -8.14
N LEU A 80 -6.87 3.33 -8.03
CA LEU A 80 -7.59 2.79 -9.17
C LEU A 80 -8.73 3.69 -9.63
#